data_AF-A0A0S2EQC8-F1
#
_entry.id   AF-A0A0S2EQC8-F1
#
_cell.length_a   1.000
_cell.length_b   1.000
_cell.length_c   1.000
_cell.angle_alpha   90.00
_cell.angle_beta   90.00
_cell.angle_gamma   90.00
#
_symmetry.space_group_name_H-M   'P 1'
#
loop_
_entity.id
_entity.type
_entity.pdbx_description
1 polymer ?
#
loop_
_entity_poly.entity_id
_entity_poly.type
_entity_poly.pdbx_seq_one_letter_code
_entity_poly.pdbx_strand_id
1 'polypeptide(L)'
;MIILRVYRGVADHFHIRVSEWIMVWPAIGLWFGLQLDPAMFAKSASFAFLSSWADESSWSAIIGLCAVFRLAALTINGTFKGFAFSPHIRAAASIVGVAIWSQVSLGFLMAFLFAGGAFSGVIAWSTFVIAELWNVVRSWSDVGKHAARR
;
A
#
# COMPACT_ATOMS: atom_id res chain seq x y z
N MET A 1 -3.44 29.45 -6.37
CA MET A 1 -4.37 28.46 -5.78
C MET A 1 -3.64 27.18 -5.45
N ILE A 2 -3.67 26.73 -4.19
CA ILE A 2 -2.99 25.52 -3.71
C ILE A 2 -3.49 24.27 -4.46
N ILE A 3 -4.80 24.18 -4.71
CA ILE A 3 -5.44 23.05 -5.43
C ILE A 3 -4.86 22.88 -6.84
N LEU A 4 -4.75 23.96 -7.62
CA LEU A 4 -4.12 23.94 -8.95
C LEU A 4 -2.64 23.53 -8.92
N ARG A 5 -1.93 23.86 -7.83
CA ARG A 5 -0.52 23.48 -7.63
C ARG A 5 -0.39 21.99 -7.31
N VAL A 6 -1.26 21.47 -6.45
CA VAL A 6 -1.35 20.03 -6.13
C VAL A 6 -1.70 19.24 -7.39
N TYR A 7 -2.72 19.67 -8.13
CA TYR A 7 -3.18 19.00 -9.34
C TYR A 7 -2.07 18.91 -10.40
N ARG A 8 -1.42 20.04 -10.73
CA ARG A 8 -0.30 20.05 -11.69
C ARG A 8 0.87 19.21 -11.20
N GLY A 9 1.17 19.28 -9.91
CA GLY A 9 2.23 18.48 -9.29
C GLY A 9 2.00 16.97 -9.38
N VAL A 10 0.76 16.53 -9.15
CA VAL A 10 0.35 15.13 -9.33
C VAL A 10 0.39 14.75 -10.81
N ALA A 11 -0.20 15.56 -11.70
CA ALA A 11 -0.25 15.29 -13.13
C ALA A 11 1.15 15.16 -13.76
N ASP A 12 2.07 16.06 -13.42
CA ASP A 12 3.45 16.07 -13.93
C ASP A 12 4.21 14.78 -13.59
N HIS A 13 3.94 14.17 -12.42
CA HIS A 13 4.66 12.97 -11.95
C HIS A 13 3.85 11.68 -12.04
N PHE A 14 2.58 11.75 -12.47
CA PHE A 14 1.67 10.62 -12.46
C PHE A 14 2.22 9.44 -13.25
N HIS A 15 2.71 9.69 -14.46
CA HIS A 15 3.24 8.66 -15.37
C HIS A 15 4.44 7.87 -14.80
N ILE A 16 5.24 8.48 -13.93
CA ILE A 16 6.39 7.84 -13.27
C ILE A 16 5.92 7.04 -12.05
N ARG A 17 4.84 7.48 -11.39
CA ARG A 17 4.36 6.98 -10.10
C ARG A 17 3.05 6.19 -10.20
N VAL A 18 2.67 5.74 -11.39
CA VAL A 18 1.39 5.02 -11.64
C VAL A 18 1.22 3.84 -10.69
N SER A 19 2.27 3.04 -10.49
CA SER A 19 2.23 1.86 -9.62
C SER A 19 2.01 2.21 -8.14
N GLU A 20 2.49 3.36 -7.67
CA GLU A 20 2.21 3.84 -6.30
C GLU A 20 0.75 4.26 -6.15
N TRP A 21 0.18 4.92 -7.17
CA TRP A 21 -1.23 5.29 -7.21
C TRP A 21 -2.14 4.06 -7.32
N ILE A 22 -1.76 3.06 -8.11
CA ILE A 22 -2.50 1.79 -8.18
C ILE A 22 -2.54 1.13 -6.79
N MET A 23 -1.44 1.17 -6.04
CA MET A 23 -1.37 0.60 -4.68
C MET A 23 -2.12 1.40 -3.61
N VAL A 24 -2.62 2.60 -3.92
CA VAL A 24 -3.58 3.29 -3.05
C VAL A 24 -4.95 2.59 -3.09
N TRP A 25 -5.36 2.11 -4.26
CA TRP A 25 -6.67 1.50 -4.44
C TRP A 25 -6.94 0.28 -3.53
N PRO A 26 -6.09 -0.77 -3.49
CA PRO A 26 -6.35 -1.92 -2.63
C PRO A 26 -6.27 -1.54 -1.15
N ALA A 27 -5.43 -0.57 -0.76
CA ALA A 27 -5.32 -0.12 0.63
C ALA A 27 -6.60 0.60 1.08
N ILE A 28 -7.08 1.56 0.29
CA ILE A 28 -8.35 2.27 0.56
C ILE A 28 -9.53 1.30 0.47
N GLY A 29 -9.59 0.48 -0.59
CA GLY A 29 -10.69 -0.44 -0.82
C GLY A 29 -10.84 -1.46 0.30
N LEU A 30 -9.74 -2.05 0.78
CA LEU A 30 -9.79 -2.97 1.91
C LEU A 30 -10.08 -2.26 3.22
N TRP A 31 -9.54 -1.06 3.44
CA TRP A 31 -9.86 -0.24 4.62
C TRP A 31 -11.36 0.09 4.71
N PHE A 32 -11.99 0.54 3.62
CA PHE A 32 -13.43 0.77 3.58
C PHE A 32 -14.22 -0.53 3.65
N GLY A 33 -13.76 -1.59 2.99
CA GLY A 33 -14.39 -2.92 3.05
C GLY A 33 -14.54 -3.44 4.48
N LEU A 34 -13.48 -3.32 5.28
CA LEU A 34 -13.48 -3.73 6.69
C LEU A 34 -14.39 -2.86 7.57
N GLN A 35 -14.62 -1.60 7.21
CA GLN A 35 -15.56 -0.74 7.92
C GLN A 35 -17.03 -1.01 7.53
N LEU A 36 -17.28 -1.29 6.25
CA LEU A 36 -18.62 -1.59 5.75
C LEU A 36 -19.10 -2.98 6.15
N ASP A 37 -18.17 -3.91 6.35
CA ASP A 37 -18.47 -5.27 6.80
C ASP A 37 -17.58 -5.66 8.00
N PRO A 38 -17.96 -5.26 9.24
CA PRO A 38 -17.18 -5.56 10.44
C PRO A 38 -17.09 -7.05 10.78
N ALA A 39 -17.89 -7.90 10.14
CA ALA A 39 -17.87 -9.36 10.31
C ALA A 39 -17.23 -10.07 9.10
N MET A 40 -16.45 -9.36 8.27
CA MET A 40 -15.85 -9.89 7.05
C MET A 40 -15.00 -11.14 7.32
N PHE A 41 -14.23 -11.19 8.42
CA PHE A 41 -13.37 -12.35 8.66
C PHE A 41 -14.16 -13.58 9.11
N ALA A 42 -15.28 -13.38 9.80
CA ALA A 42 -16.17 -14.47 10.21
C ALA A 42 -16.89 -15.14 9.02
N LYS A 43 -17.04 -14.44 7.89
CA LYS A 43 -17.79 -14.93 6.72
C LYS A 43 -17.00 -15.89 5.82
N SER A 44 -15.68 -15.93 5.94
CA SER A 44 -14.85 -16.76 5.05
C SER A 44 -13.63 -17.32 5.78
N ALA A 45 -13.42 -18.63 5.61
CA ALA A 45 -12.24 -19.32 6.12
C ALA A 45 -10.92 -18.74 5.56
N SER A 46 -10.96 -18.01 4.45
CA SER A 46 -9.77 -17.36 3.87
C SER A 46 -9.16 -16.29 4.80
N PHE A 47 -9.92 -15.77 5.75
CA PHE A 47 -9.45 -14.80 6.74
C PHE A 47 -9.08 -15.42 8.10
N ALA A 48 -9.21 -16.74 8.26
CA ALA A 48 -9.09 -17.41 9.57
C ALA A 48 -7.76 -17.15 10.30
N PHE A 49 -6.65 -16.98 9.57
CA PHE A 49 -5.37 -16.64 10.18
C PHE A 49 -5.19 -15.14 10.39
N LEU A 50 -5.82 -14.29 9.59
CA LEU A 50 -5.78 -12.85 9.83
C LEU A 50 -6.55 -12.51 11.10
N SER A 51 -7.72 -13.14 11.31
CA SER A 51 -8.53 -12.98 12.52
C SER A 51 -7.87 -13.54 13.77
N SER A 52 -6.98 -14.54 13.65
CA SER A 52 -6.23 -15.07 14.80
C SER A 52 -5.08 -14.17 15.23
N TRP A 53 -4.57 -13.31 14.34
CA TRP A 53 -3.50 -12.35 14.65
C TRP A 53 -4.03 -11.03 15.19
N ALA A 54 -5.12 -10.52 14.61
CA ALA A 54 -5.78 -9.31 15.05
C ALA A 54 -7.23 -9.27 14.55
N ASP A 55 -8.09 -8.52 15.23
CA ASP A 55 -9.48 -8.32 14.83
C ASP A 55 -9.60 -7.41 13.61
N GLU A 56 -10.78 -7.41 12.96
CA GLU A 56 -11.09 -6.61 11.79
C GLU A 56 -10.83 -5.11 12.01
N SER A 57 -11.11 -4.60 13.22
CA SER A 57 -10.89 -3.20 13.57
C SER A 57 -9.40 -2.85 13.58
N SER A 58 -8.55 -3.69 14.16
CA SER A 58 -7.10 -3.49 14.15
C SER A 58 -6.53 -3.54 12.73
N TRP A 59 -6.94 -4.51 11.91
CA TRP A 59 -6.53 -4.58 10.51
C TRP A 59 -7.00 -3.36 9.70
N SER A 60 -8.23 -2.93 9.93
CA SER A 60 -8.79 -1.72 9.32
C SER A 60 -7.96 -0.49 9.66
N ALA A 61 -7.60 -0.31 10.93
CA ALA A 61 -6.77 0.80 11.39
C ALA A 61 -5.35 0.76 10.77
N ILE A 62 -4.70 -0.41 10.76
CA ILE A 62 -3.34 -0.59 10.20
C ILE A 62 -3.33 -0.27 8.70
N ILE A 63 -4.27 -0.84 7.95
CA ILE A 63 -4.36 -0.66 6.49
C ILE A 63 -4.78 0.78 6.16
N GLY A 64 -5.73 1.34 6.92
CA GLY A 64 -6.16 2.73 6.78
C GLY A 64 -5.02 3.72 7.03
N LEU A 65 -4.22 3.52 8.09
CA LEU A 65 -3.05 4.35 8.36
C LEU A 65 -2.03 4.28 7.22
N CYS A 66 -1.80 3.09 6.67
CA CYS A 66 -0.92 2.91 5.50
C CYS A 66 -1.46 3.66 4.27
N ALA A 67 -2.77 3.55 4.00
CA ALA A 67 -3.42 4.24 2.89
C ALA A 67 -3.29 5.77 3.01
N VAL A 68 -3.56 6.31 4.20
CA VAL A 68 -3.45 7.75 4.50
C VAL A 68 -2.00 8.21 4.38
N PHE A 69 -1.05 7.47 4.94
CA PHE A 69 0.37 7.81 4.86
C PHE A 69 0.86 7.83 3.41
N ARG A 70 0.48 6.83 2.60
CA ARG A 70 0.81 6.78 1.17
C ARG A 70 0.19 7.92 0.39
N LEU A 71 -1.10 8.20 0.60
CA LEU A 71 -1.77 9.34 -0.03
C LEU A 71 -1.07 10.65 0.31
N ALA A 72 -0.76 10.88 1.58
CA ALA A 72 -0.03 12.06 2.03
C ALA A 72 1.34 12.15 1.34
N ALA A 73 2.10 11.05 1.28
CA ALA A 73 3.36 10.98 0.58
C ALA A 73 3.22 11.36 -0.91
N LEU A 74 2.23 10.80 -1.62
CA LEU A 74 2.00 11.09 -3.04
C LEU A 74 1.56 12.54 -3.29
N THR A 75 0.66 13.07 -2.46
CA THR A 75 0.15 14.44 -2.59
C THR A 75 1.23 15.49 -2.26
N ILE A 76 1.94 15.33 -1.14
CA ILE A 76 2.99 16.26 -0.72
C ILE A 76 4.14 16.23 -1.75
N ASN A 77 4.58 15.04 -2.16
CA ASN A 77 5.69 14.89 -3.10
C ASN A 77 5.33 15.25 -4.56
N GLY A 78 4.05 15.36 -4.90
CA GLY A 78 3.63 15.98 -6.15
C GLY A 78 3.70 17.50 -6.09
N THR A 79 3.38 18.09 -4.93
CA THR A 79 3.11 19.54 -4.79
C THR A 79 4.37 20.39 -4.57
N PHE A 80 5.35 19.90 -3.82
CA PHE A 80 6.57 20.65 -3.50
C PHE A 80 7.74 20.27 -4.42
N LYS A 81 7.91 21.01 -5.53
CA LYS A 81 9.11 20.90 -6.40
C LYS A 81 10.35 21.24 -5.57
N GLY A 82 11.22 20.25 -5.32
CA GLY A 82 12.51 20.43 -4.63
C GLY A 82 12.63 19.80 -3.24
N PHE A 83 11.65 19.04 -2.75
CA PHE A 83 11.79 18.35 -1.47
C PHE A 83 12.77 17.17 -1.59
N ALA A 84 14.01 17.35 -1.13
CA ALA A 84 15.09 16.36 -1.26
C ALA A 84 14.76 15.00 -0.62
N PHE A 85 13.88 14.97 0.39
CA PHE A 85 13.46 13.75 1.08
C PHE A 85 12.25 13.04 0.44
N SER A 86 11.70 13.58 -0.65
CA SER A 86 10.54 13.02 -1.36
C SER A 86 10.70 11.53 -1.73
N PRO A 87 11.84 11.10 -2.30
CA PRO A 87 12.05 9.69 -2.63
C PRO A 87 12.13 8.79 -1.38
N HIS A 88 12.67 9.29 -0.26
CA HIS A 88 12.77 8.52 0.99
C HIS A 88 11.41 8.28 1.63
N ILE A 89 10.52 9.28 1.63
CA ILE A 89 9.15 9.13 2.16
C ILE A 89 8.35 8.14 1.30
N ARG A 90 8.51 8.18 -0.02
CA ARG A 90 7.89 7.19 -0.95
C ARG A 90 8.42 5.78 -0.72
N ALA A 91 9.74 5.64 -0.56
CA ALA A 91 10.36 4.35 -0.24
C ALA A 91 9.85 3.82 1.09
N ALA A 92 9.79 4.65 2.14
CA ALA A 92 9.26 4.27 3.45
C ALA A 92 7.79 3.82 3.36
N ALA A 93 6.95 4.56 2.63
CA ALA A 93 5.54 4.17 2.43
C ALA A 93 5.43 2.81 1.72
N SER A 94 6.27 2.58 0.72
CA SER A 94 6.30 1.30 -0.02
C SER A 94 6.82 0.15 0.86
N ILE A 95 7.83 0.38 1.70
CA ILE A 95 8.34 -0.63 2.66
C ILE A 95 7.26 -1.01 3.69
N VAL A 96 6.53 -0.03 4.23
CA VAL A 96 5.39 -0.29 5.11
C VAL A 96 4.31 -1.09 4.37
N GLY A 97 4.05 -0.74 3.11
CA GLY A 97 3.16 -1.52 2.23
C GLY A 97 3.63 -2.97 2.07
N VAL A 98 4.92 -3.21 1.79
CA VAL A 98 5.49 -4.56 1.69
C VAL A 98 5.20 -5.35 2.97
N ALA A 99 5.47 -4.78 4.14
CA ALA A 99 5.24 -5.47 5.41
C ALA A 99 3.77 -5.87 5.60
N ILE A 100 2.84 -4.93 5.38
CA ILE A 100 1.40 -5.16 5.55
C ILE A 100 0.90 -6.21 4.56
N TRP A 101 1.17 -6.04 3.27
CA TRP A 101 0.69 -6.98 2.26
C TRP A 101 1.35 -8.35 2.38
N SER A 102 2.58 -8.42 2.90
CA SER A 102 3.23 -9.71 3.18
C SER A 102 2.51 -10.45 4.29
N GLN A 103 2.08 -9.76 5.34
CA GLN A 103 1.26 -10.38 6.39
C GLN A 103 -0.10 -10.82 5.84
N VAL A 104 -0.79 -9.98 5.06
CA VAL A 104 -2.07 -10.35 4.43
C VAL A 104 -1.90 -11.58 3.52
N SER A 105 -0.89 -11.58 2.66
CA SER A 105 -0.58 -12.70 1.78
C SER A 105 -0.23 -13.97 2.55
N LEU A 106 0.54 -13.86 3.63
CA LEU A 106 0.89 -14.99 4.48
C LEU A 106 -0.34 -15.54 5.21
N GLY A 107 -1.22 -14.68 5.70
CA GLY A 107 -2.46 -15.09 6.36
C GLY A 107 -3.36 -15.90 5.41
N PHE A 108 -3.48 -15.45 4.17
CA PHE A 108 -4.22 -16.19 3.14
C PHE A 108 -3.53 -17.50 2.74
N LEU A 109 -2.19 -17.54 2.69
CA LEU A 109 -1.45 -18.78 2.43
C LEU A 109 -1.68 -19.81 3.55
N MET A 110 -1.58 -19.37 4.81
CA MET A 110 -1.85 -20.22 5.96
C MET A 110 -3.31 -20.71 5.98
N ALA A 111 -4.26 -19.83 5.66
CA ALA A 111 -5.66 -20.20 5.56
C ALA A 111 -5.92 -21.25 4.47
N PHE A 112 -5.27 -21.12 3.30
CA PHE A 112 -5.33 -22.13 2.25
C PHE A 112 -4.76 -23.48 2.72
N LEU A 113 -3.60 -23.47 3.37
CA LEU A 113 -2.91 -24.70 3.79
C LEU A 113 -3.62 -25.43 4.95
N PHE A 114 -4.25 -24.70 5.87
CA PHE A 114 -4.69 -25.27 7.15
C PHE A 114 -6.17 -25.06 7.50
N ALA A 115 -6.89 -24.18 6.79
CA ALA A 115 -8.26 -23.80 7.12
C ALA A 115 -9.25 -23.89 5.95
N GLY A 116 -8.82 -24.37 4.78
CA GLY A 116 -9.68 -24.45 3.58
C GLY A 116 -9.95 -23.10 2.91
N GLY A 117 -9.06 -22.12 3.10
CA GLY A 117 -9.10 -20.83 2.40
C GLY A 117 -8.87 -20.95 0.89
N ALA A 118 -9.20 -19.91 0.14
CA ALA A 118 -9.05 -19.92 -1.32
C ALA A 118 -7.62 -19.53 -1.76
N PHE A 119 -7.00 -20.36 -2.61
CA PHE A 119 -5.66 -20.09 -3.16
C PHE A 119 -5.62 -18.82 -4.02
N SER A 120 -6.73 -18.44 -4.66
CA SER A 120 -6.82 -17.21 -5.45
C SER A 120 -6.49 -15.95 -4.64
N GLY A 121 -6.84 -15.93 -3.34
CA GLY A 121 -6.45 -14.85 -2.44
C GLY A 121 -4.94 -14.75 -2.27
N VAL A 122 -4.23 -15.89 -2.16
CA VAL A 122 -2.76 -15.92 -2.07
C VAL A 122 -2.13 -15.22 -3.28
N ILE A 123 -2.61 -15.54 -4.49
CA ILE A 123 -2.10 -14.93 -5.73
C ILE A 123 -2.41 -13.42 -5.76
N ALA A 124 -3.63 -13.02 -5.40
CA ALA A 124 -4.02 -11.61 -5.38
C ALA A 124 -3.16 -10.79 -4.41
N TRP A 125 -3.02 -11.23 -3.15
CA TRP A 125 -2.30 -10.48 -2.12
C TRP A 125 -0.78 -10.50 -2.34
N SER A 126 -0.20 -11.62 -2.80
CA SER A 126 1.23 -11.67 -3.15
C SER A 126 1.59 -10.76 -4.33
N THR A 127 0.66 -10.55 -5.27
CA THR A 127 0.83 -9.58 -6.36
C THR A 127 1.01 -8.16 -5.83
N PHE A 128 0.30 -7.79 -4.75
CA PHE A 128 0.47 -6.49 -4.09
C PHE A 128 1.83 -6.37 -3.40
N VAL A 129 2.35 -7.44 -2.81
CA VAL A 129 3.72 -7.46 -2.26
C VAL A 129 4.73 -7.17 -3.35
N ILE A 130 4.62 -7.84 -4.50
CA ILE A 130 5.51 -7.63 -5.66
C ILE A 130 5.42 -6.19 -6.17
N ALA A 131 4.20 -5.64 -6.26
CA ALA A 131 3.98 -4.26 -6.68
C ALA A 131 4.64 -3.25 -5.72
N GLU A 132 4.57 -3.46 -4.41
CA GLU A 132 5.25 -2.60 -3.44
C GLU A 132 6.77 -2.74 -3.50
N LEU A 133 7.30 -3.96 -3.64
CA LEU A 133 8.74 -4.16 -3.82
C LEU A 133 9.25 -3.41 -5.05
N TRP A 134 8.48 -3.43 -6.13
CA TRP A 134 8.79 -2.64 -7.33
C TRP A 134 8.76 -1.13 -7.06
N ASN A 135 7.80 -0.64 -6.27
CA ASN A 135 7.75 0.76 -5.85
C ASN A 135 8.95 1.16 -4.98
N VAL A 136 9.43 0.28 -4.10
CA VAL A 136 10.67 0.49 -3.33
C VAL A 136 11.86 0.67 -4.26
N VAL A 137 12.06 -0.26 -5.22
CA VAL A 137 13.18 -0.21 -6.18
C VAL A 137 13.13 1.07 -7.02
N ARG A 138 11.95 1.46 -7.51
CA ARG A 138 11.78 2.71 -8.27
C ARG A 138 12.08 3.94 -7.42
N SER A 139 11.59 3.97 -6.19
CA SER A 139 11.82 5.09 -5.27
C SER A 139 13.32 5.24 -4.92
N TRP A 140 14.03 4.12 -4.74
CA TRP A 140 15.47 4.15 -4.47
C TRP A 140 16.30 4.55 -5.70
N SER A 141 15.87 4.14 -6.89
CA SER A 141 16.49 4.56 -8.14
C SER A 141 16.39 6.09 -8.33
N ASP A 142 15.30 6.70 -7.88
CA ASP A 142 15.14 8.16 -7.87
C ASP A 142 16.11 8.83 -6.86
N VAL A 143 16.34 8.25 -5.68
CA VAL A 143 17.35 8.71 -4.71
C VAL A 143 18.73 8.76 -5.37
N GLY A 144 19.15 7.65 -6.01
CA GLY A 144 20.47 7.54 -6.63
C GLY A 144 20.71 8.59 -7.73
N LYS A 145 19.69 8.88 -8.54
CA LYS A 145 19.77 9.92 -9.58
C LYS A 145 19.88 11.34 -9.00
N HIS A 146 19.31 11.59 -7.83
CA HIS A 146 19.45 12.88 -7.13
C HIS A 146 20.82 13.03 -6.45
N ALA A 147 21.38 11.94 -5.92
CA ALA A 147 22.72 11.94 -5.34
C ALA A 147 23.81 12.15 -6.40
N ALA A 148 23.69 11.54 -7.58
CA ALA A 148 24.66 11.67 -8.68
C ALA A 148 24.64 13.03 -9.40
N ARG A 149 23.66 13.90 -9.12
CA ARG A 149 23.53 15.25 -9.71
C ARG A 149 23.99 16.38 -8.78
N ARG A 150 24.43 16.04 -7.56
CA ARG A 150 25.09 16.96 -6.62
C ARG A 150 26.60 16.77 -6.70
#